data_AF-A0A9P4PN68-F1
#
_entry.id   AF-A0A9P4PN68-F1
#
_cell.length_a   1.000
_cell.length_b   1.000
_cell.length_c   1.000
_cell.angle_alpha   90.00
_cell.angle_beta   90.00
_cell.angle_gamma   90.00
#
_symmetry.space_group_name_H-M   'P 1'
#
loop_
_entity.id
_entity.type
_entity.pdbx_description
1 polymer ?
#
loop_
_entity_poly.entity_id
_entity_poly.type
_entity_poly.pdbx_seq_one_letter_code
_entity_poly.pdbx_strand_id
1 'polypeptide(L)'
;MGRPVFKRAIAFSKTPVTLPALTPEEHHENFVQQARALGIWTTHADGAARSASSIAADMLNAPIDRIRDLAWERWLTTTSPPRIGRLPDHHYNNLRWLHLISYNMLARDSSRANHAAAFLRIAEDVLAPLLQESARICLFESDIGFFAAALATAEASFVPKMYVHVFDLGNPFLGPVGEKGAFATHTFDVVTLLGGVHEHVLPERYGPVVRAWRDVLEFVGVGKSPCAELSTRDGGGGRKGVVVNREGVREVDEEGWLGSDGGRRGRLFELARDVKSDEGRDVLWVEVCRRFLMKGESERSVM
;
A
#
# COMPACT_ATOMS: atom_id res chain seq x y z
N MET A 1 4.29 11.67 -29.20
CA MET A 1 3.64 11.01 -28.05
C MET A 1 3.30 9.59 -28.47
N GLY A 2 3.69 8.58 -27.68
CA GLY A 2 3.35 7.19 -27.97
C GLY A 2 1.84 6.97 -27.84
N ARG A 3 1.27 6.05 -28.64
CA ARG A 3 -0.11 5.60 -28.43
C ARG A 3 -0.22 4.91 -27.06
N PRO A 4 -1.26 5.16 -26.26
CA PRO A 4 -1.43 4.48 -24.98
C PRO A 4 -1.57 2.97 -25.22
N VAL A 5 -0.85 2.17 -24.42
CA VAL A 5 -0.83 0.70 -24.53
C VAL A 5 -2.03 0.02 -23.87
N PHE A 6 -2.80 0.75 -23.05
CA PHE A 6 -4.06 0.33 -22.47
C PHE A 6 -5.05 1.51 -22.42
N LYS A 7 -6.35 1.21 -22.31
CA LYS A 7 -7.42 2.22 -22.25
C LYS A 7 -7.87 2.56 -20.83
N ARG A 8 -7.74 1.61 -19.91
CA ARG A 8 -8.25 1.69 -18.54
C ARG A 8 -7.38 0.84 -17.63
N ALA A 9 -7.29 1.21 -16.36
CA ALA A 9 -6.59 0.44 -15.35
C ALA A 9 -7.42 0.36 -14.07
N ILE A 10 -7.36 -0.79 -13.40
CA ILE A 10 -7.76 -0.94 -12.00
C ILE A 10 -6.48 -1.22 -11.22
N ALA A 11 -6.13 -0.33 -10.29
CA ALA A 11 -5.00 -0.52 -9.39
C ALA A 11 -5.52 -1.11 -8.08
N PHE A 12 -5.10 -2.34 -7.78
CA PHE A 12 -5.34 -2.95 -6.49
C PHE A 12 -4.21 -2.57 -5.57
N SER A 13 -4.50 -1.83 -4.49
CA SER A 13 -3.79 -2.04 -3.22
C SER A 13 -2.34 -1.57 -3.19
N LYS A 14 -1.90 -0.91 -4.24
CA LYS A 14 -0.59 -0.30 -4.36
C LYS A 14 -0.65 0.80 -5.41
N THR A 15 -0.09 1.94 -5.05
CA THR A 15 0.08 3.06 -5.97
C THR A 15 1.56 3.43 -6.06
N PRO A 16 1.95 4.24 -7.06
CA PRO A 16 3.32 4.73 -7.17
C PRO A 16 3.81 5.52 -5.95
N VAL A 17 2.91 6.01 -5.09
CA VAL A 17 3.26 6.77 -3.87
C VAL A 17 3.25 5.91 -2.60
N THR A 18 2.80 4.64 -2.66
CA THR A 18 2.91 3.69 -1.53
C THR A 18 4.38 3.42 -1.16
N LEU A 19 5.27 3.42 -2.15
CA LEU A 19 6.71 3.36 -1.95
C LEU A 19 7.31 4.49 -2.78
N PRO A 20 7.85 5.55 -2.16
CA PRO A 20 8.45 6.63 -2.93
C PRO A 20 9.54 6.07 -3.82
N ALA A 21 9.59 6.56 -5.06
CA ALA A 21 10.71 6.26 -5.93
C ALA A 21 11.97 6.86 -5.31
N LEU A 22 13.05 6.08 -5.28
CA LEU A 22 14.37 6.61 -4.92
C LEU A 22 14.75 7.71 -5.92
N THR A 23 15.49 8.71 -5.45
CA THR A 23 16.24 9.66 -6.29
C THR A 23 17.42 8.96 -6.98
N PRO A 24 17.95 9.49 -8.11
CA PRO A 24 19.10 8.89 -8.80
C PRO A 24 20.27 8.58 -7.87
N GLU A 25 20.51 9.46 -6.91
CA GLU A 25 21.53 9.35 -5.88
C GLU A 25 21.21 8.21 -4.90
N GLU A 26 20.02 8.18 -4.29
CA GLU A 26 19.61 7.10 -3.37
C GLU A 26 19.58 5.73 -4.07
N HIS A 27 19.23 5.69 -5.35
CA HIS A 27 19.28 4.47 -6.13
C HIS A 27 20.71 4.02 -6.41
N HIS A 28 21.61 4.96 -6.74
CA HIS A 28 23.02 4.64 -6.88
C HIS A 28 23.60 4.10 -5.58
N GLU A 29 23.26 4.71 -4.43
CA GLU A 29 23.67 4.22 -3.11
C GLU A 29 23.12 2.84 -2.81
N ASN A 30 21.82 2.59 -3.05
CA ASN A 30 21.21 1.27 -2.91
C ASN A 30 21.90 0.22 -3.80
N PHE A 31 22.20 0.55 -5.05
CA PHE A 31 22.96 -0.31 -5.97
C PHE A 31 24.36 -0.65 -5.42
N VAL A 32 25.08 0.35 -4.90
CA VAL A 32 26.41 0.17 -4.29
C VAL A 32 26.32 -0.68 -3.02
N GLN A 33 25.32 -0.49 -2.17
CA GLN A 33 25.12 -1.30 -0.95
C GLN A 33 24.85 -2.77 -1.29
N GLN A 34 24.05 -3.03 -2.33
CA GLN A 34 23.78 -4.39 -2.82
C GLN A 34 25.03 -5.07 -3.37
N ALA A 35 25.84 -4.34 -4.14
CA ALA A 35 27.13 -4.86 -4.61
C ALA A 35 28.02 -5.28 -3.42
N ARG A 36 28.10 -4.46 -2.37
CA ARG A 36 28.84 -4.82 -1.14
C ARG A 36 28.27 -6.06 -0.46
N ALA A 37 26.95 -6.20 -0.39
CA ALA A 37 26.29 -7.37 0.19
C ALA A 37 26.59 -8.67 -0.59
N LEU A 38 26.85 -8.57 -1.90
CA LEU A 38 27.31 -9.69 -2.72
C LEU A 38 28.82 -9.98 -2.60
N GLY A 39 29.56 -9.17 -1.82
CA GLY A 39 31.01 -9.25 -1.72
C GLY A 39 31.74 -8.64 -2.92
N ILE A 40 31.06 -7.81 -3.72
CA ILE A 40 31.65 -7.11 -4.86
C ILE A 40 32.30 -5.81 -4.35
N TRP A 41 33.57 -5.63 -4.70
CA TRP A 41 34.30 -4.41 -4.36
C TRP A 41 33.66 -3.19 -5.03
N THR A 42 33.39 -2.13 -4.28
CA THR A 42 32.83 -0.88 -4.83
C THR A 42 33.87 0.22 -5.01
N THR A 43 35.12 -0.06 -4.63
CA THR A 43 36.27 0.83 -4.73
C THR A 43 37.46 0.09 -5.34
N HIS A 44 38.37 0.82 -5.95
CA HIS A 44 39.68 0.35 -6.38
C HIS A 44 40.63 0.22 -5.17
N ALA A 45 41.81 -0.37 -5.39
CA ALA A 45 42.81 -0.59 -4.33
C ALA A 45 43.38 0.71 -3.75
N ASP A 46 43.33 1.80 -4.50
CA ASP A 46 43.71 3.15 -4.09
C ASP A 46 42.60 3.89 -3.30
N GLY A 47 41.44 3.25 -3.10
CA GLY A 47 40.28 3.81 -2.43
C GLY A 47 39.34 4.62 -3.35
N ALA A 48 39.66 4.79 -4.64
CA ALA A 48 38.79 5.49 -5.56
C ALA A 48 37.50 4.69 -5.83
N ALA A 49 36.35 5.37 -5.94
CA ALA A 49 35.09 4.72 -6.26
C ALA A 49 35.14 4.07 -7.65
N ARG A 50 34.65 2.82 -7.76
CA ARG A 50 34.49 2.16 -9.06
C ARG A 50 33.30 2.76 -9.81
N SER A 51 33.36 2.72 -11.13
CA SER A 51 32.23 3.12 -11.96
C SER A 51 31.05 2.15 -11.81
N ALA A 52 29.82 2.67 -11.92
CA ALA A 52 28.61 1.85 -11.85
C ALA A 52 28.59 0.73 -12.90
N SER A 53 29.09 1.01 -14.13
CA SER A 53 29.21 0.00 -15.19
C SER A 53 30.15 -1.15 -14.83
N SER A 54 31.26 -0.85 -14.14
CA SER A 54 32.21 -1.88 -13.70
C SER A 54 31.61 -2.75 -12.60
N ILE A 55 30.93 -2.15 -11.62
CA ILE A 55 30.22 -2.88 -10.56
C ILE A 55 29.10 -3.74 -11.17
N ALA A 56 28.35 -3.21 -12.14
CA ALA A 56 27.25 -3.92 -12.79
C ALA A 56 27.75 -5.17 -13.55
N ALA A 57 28.91 -5.08 -14.21
CA ALA A 57 29.52 -6.23 -14.87
C ALA A 57 29.82 -7.37 -13.89
N ASP A 58 30.29 -7.07 -12.68
CA ASP A 58 30.52 -8.07 -11.64
C ASP A 58 29.19 -8.63 -11.10
N MET A 59 28.18 -7.77 -10.89
CA MET A 59 26.86 -8.20 -10.44
C MET A 59 26.17 -9.15 -11.42
N LEU A 60 26.36 -8.95 -12.73
CA LEU A 60 25.83 -9.86 -13.77
C LEU A 60 26.45 -11.27 -13.69
N ASN A 61 27.64 -11.40 -13.10
CA ASN A 61 28.32 -12.67 -12.89
C ASN A 61 28.08 -13.25 -11.48
N ALA A 62 27.36 -12.54 -10.60
CA ALA A 62 27.07 -13.04 -9.27
C ALA A 62 26.04 -14.20 -9.33
N PRO A 63 26.13 -15.19 -8.43
CA PRO A 63 25.16 -16.27 -8.35
C PRO A 63 23.73 -15.76 -8.16
N ILE A 64 22.79 -16.26 -8.97
CA ILE A 64 21.42 -15.76 -9.02
C ILE A 64 20.66 -15.95 -7.71
N ASP A 65 20.98 -16.99 -6.94
CA ASP A 65 20.49 -17.23 -5.58
C ASP A 65 20.89 -16.09 -4.64
N ARG A 66 22.16 -15.67 -4.68
CA ARG A 66 22.63 -14.54 -3.88
C ARG A 66 21.98 -13.21 -4.29
N ILE A 67 21.72 -13.01 -5.57
CA ILE A 67 21.00 -11.83 -6.06
C ILE A 67 19.55 -11.83 -5.56
N ARG A 68 18.88 -12.99 -5.53
CA ARG A 68 17.50 -13.12 -5.05
C ARG A 68 17.34 -12.85 -3.56
N ASP A 69 18.38 -13.13 -2.78
CA ASP A 69 18.41 -12.86 -1.35
C ASP A 69 18.62 -11.37 -1.02
N LEU A 70 18.94 -10.54 -2.01
CA LEU A 70 18.97 -9.09 -1.84
C LEU A 70 17.56 -8.50 -1.84
N ALA A 71 17.24 -7.70 -0.82
CA ALA A 71 16.00 -6.94 -0.76
C ALA A 71 16.05 -5.73 -1.71
N TRP A 72 15.67 -5.91 -2.97
CA TRP A 72 15.57 -4.81 -3.94
C TRP A 72 14.41 -3.87 -3.61
N GLU A 73 14.71 -2.62 -3.23
CA GLU A 73 13.74 -1.52 -3.34
C GLU A 73 13.70 -1.02 -4.79
N ARG A 74 12.49 -0.85 -5.35
CA ARG A 74 12.29 -0.54 -6.77
C ARG A 74 12.75 0.89 -7.12
N TRP A 75 13.41 0.99 -8.27
CA TRP A 75 13.52 2.19 -9.09
C TRP A 75 12.32 2.29 -10.05
N LEU A 76 11.79 3.50 -10.25
CA LEU A 76 11.06 3.86 -11.46
C LEU A 76 12.03 4.64 -12.35
N THR A 77 12.43 4.09 -13.48
CA THR A 77 13.31 4.76 -14.45
C THR A 77 12.65 6.02 -15.01
N THR A 78 13.06 7.20 -14.55
CA THR A 78 12.78 8.47 -15.23
C THR A 78 13.87 8.79 -16.25
N THR A 79 14.12 7.92 -17.23
CA THR A 79 14.61 8.39 -18.55
C THR A 79 13.47 8.95 -19.40
N SER A 80 12.24 8.80 -18.92
CA SER A 80 11.16 9.74 -19.13
C SER A 80 10.35 9.74 -17.84
N PRO A 81 10.23 10.84 -17.07
CA PRO A 81 8.99 11.00 -16.32
C PRO A 81 7.86 10.71 -17.31
N PRO A 82 6.75 10.04 -16.95
CA PRO A 82 5.58 10.14 -17.80
C PRO A 82 5.37 11.64 -17.99
N ARG A 83 5.66 12.15 -19.21
CA ARG A 83 5.32 13.51 -19.56
C ARG A 83 3.85 13.57 -19.27
N ILE A 84 3.48 14.35 -18.27
CA ILE A 84 2.11 14.54 -17.79
C ILE A 84 1.30 14.98 -19.01
N GLY A 85 0.66 13.99 -19.60
CA GLY A 85 -0.04 14.07 -20.86
C GLY A 85 -1.11 13.02 -20.72
N ARG A 86 -2.34 13.51 -20.53
CA ARG A 86 -3.60 12.77 -20.31
C ARG A 86 -3.41 11.25 -20.41
N LEU A 87 -3.11 10.63 -19.28
CA LEU A 87 -3.26 9.19 -19.14
C LEU A 87 -4.78 8.88 -19.26
N PRO A 88 -5.18 7.74 -19.85
CA PRO A 88 -6.59 7.39 -19.97
C PRO A 88 -7.15 6.87 -18.64
N ASP A 89 -8.46 7.04 -18.42
CA ASP A 89 -9.22 6.80 -17.17
C ASP A 89 -8.68 5.68 -16.24
N HIS A 90 -8.65 5.93 -14.92
CA HIS A 90 -8.16 4.98 -13.92
C HIS A 90 -9.19 4.75 -12.79
N HIS A 91 -9.20 3.54 -12.27
CA HIS A 91 -9.87 3.14 -11.03
C HIS A 91 -8.84 2.72 -10.00
N TYR A 92 -9.00 3.15 -8.75
CA TYR A 92 -8.11 2.80 -7.65
C TYR A 92 -8.88 2.07 -6.53
N ASN A 93 -8.41 0.89 -6.15
CA ASN A 93 -8.90 0.08 -5.03
C ASN A 93 -8.06 0.30 -3.77
N ASN A 94 -8.71 0.71 -2.68
CA ASN A 94 -8.10 1.14 -1.43
C ASN A 94 -8.77 0.44 -0.25
N LEU A 95 -8.23 -0.70 0.18
CA LEU A 95 -8.88 -1.57 1.17
C LEU A 95 -8.68 -1.11 2.63
N ARG A 96 -9.44 -1.79 3.51
CA ARG A 96 -9.10 -2.03 4.92
C ARG A 96 -8.09 -3.17 4.98
N TRP A 97 -6.87 -2.93 5.46
CA TRP A 97 -5.80 -3.93 5.44
C TRP A 97 -5.52 -4.54 6.80
N LEU A 98 -5.28 -5.85 6.73
CA LEU A 98 -4.36 -6.50 7.62
C LEU A 98 -3.13 -7.00 6.84
N HIS A 99 -1.98 -6.33 6.98
CA HIS A 99 -0.74 -6.70 6.33
C HIS A 99 -0.08 -7.91 7.00
N LEU A 100 -0.09 -9.05 6.27
CA LEU A 100 0.65 -10.24 6.66
C LEU A 100 2.17 -10.01 6.70
N ILE A 101 2.72 -9.01 6.00
CA ILE A 101 4.15 -8.69 6.02
C ILE A 101 4.53 -8.21 7.42
N SER A 102 3.83 -7.22 7.96
CA SER A 102 4.06 -6.72 9.32
C SER A 102 3.77 -7.76 10.37
N TYR A 103 2.72 -8.56 10.21
CA TYR A 103 2.51 -9.73 11.08
C TYR A 103 3.69 -10.71 11.00
N ASN A 104 4.18 -11.07 9.81
CA ASN A 104 5.30 -12.00 9.67
C ASN A 104 6.61 -11.41 10.23
N MET A 105 6.82 -10.09 10.09
CA MET A 105 8.00 -9.41 10.64
C MET A 105 7.93 -9.26 12.17
N LEU A 106 6.74 -9.19 12.76
CA LEU A 106 6.55 -9.08 14.21
C LEU A 106 6.44 -10.44 14.91
N ALA A 107 5.73 -11.40 14.32
CA ALA A 107 5.44 -12.69 14.93
C ALA A 107 6.57 -13.72 14.77
N ARG A 108 7.50 -13.50 13.81
CA ARG A 108 8.61 -14.44 13.55
C ARG A 108 9.99 -13.92 13.97
N ASP A 109 10.08 -12.70 14.48
CA ASP A 109 11.35 -12.13 14.96
C ASP A 109 11.23 -11.68 16.43
N SER A 110 11.65 -12.55 17.34
CA SER A 110 11.60 -12.30 18.79
C SER A 110 12.47 -11.12 19.23
N SER A 111 13.44 -10.68 18.41
CA SER A 111 14.26 -9.49 18.71
C SER A 111 13.45 -8.19 18.64
N ARG A 112 12.23 -8.24 18.08
CA ARG A 112 11.36 -7.08 17.84
C ARG A 112 10.17 -6.98 18.81
N ALA A 113 10.10 -7.83 19.84
CA ALA A 113 8.98 -7.84 20.79
C ALA A 113 8.81 -6.50 21.54
N ASN A 114 9.90 -5.85 21.93
CA ASN A 114 9.86 -4.53 22.58
C ASN A 114 9.48 -3.40 21.62
N HIS A 115 9.76 -3.57 20.32
CA HIS A 115 9.32 -2.63 19.28
C HIS A 115 7.81 -2.70 19.13
N ALA A 116 7.24 -3.91 19.03
CA ALA A 116 5.78 -4.09 18.98
C ALA A 116 5.08 -3.29 20.08
N ALA A 117 5.57 -3.35 21.32
CA ALA A 117 5.02 -2.59 22.45
C ALA A 117 5.05 -1.06 22.27
N ALA A 118 6.09 -0.48 21.69
CA ALA A 118 6.18 0.97 21.46
C ALA A 118 5.20 1.44 20.36
N PHE A 119 5.09 0.69 19.27
CA PHE A 119 4.14 1.01 18.20
C PHE A 119 2.70 0.77 18.62
N LEU A 120 2.47 -0.19 19.52
CA LEU A 120 1.15 -0.42 20.10
C LEU A 120 0.63 0.77 20.87
N ARG A 121 1.49 1.55 21.54
CA ARG A 121 1.08 2.80 22.20
C ARG A 121 0.60 3.84 21.20
N ILE A 122 1.37 4.05 20.11
CA ILE A 122 0.95 4.94 19.01
C ILE A 122 -0.36 4.45 18.39
N ALA A 123 -0.49 3.14 18.19
CA ALA A 123 -1.70 2.56 17.65
C ALA A 123 -2.87 2.61 18.67
N GLU A 124 -2.63 2.56 19.97
CA GLU A 124 -3.64 2.70 21.02
C GLU A 124 -4.24 4.10 21.04
N ASP A 125 -3.38 5.11 20.97
CA ASP A 125 -3.77 6.51 20.98
C ASP A 125 -4.63 6.88 19.76
N VAL A 126 -4.42 6.20 18.61
CA VAL A 126 -5.13 6.50 17.36
C VAL A 126 -6.32 5.56 17.09
N LEU A 127 -6.16 4.26 17.40
CA LEU A 127 -7.09 3.20 17.00
C LEU A 127 -8.12 2.83 18.06
N ALA A 128 -8.00 3.39 19.28
CA ALA A 128 -8.84 3.09 20.45
C ALA A 128 -8.69 1.62 20.94
N PRO A 129 -9.11 1.30 22.19
CA PRO A 129 -8.70 0.04 22.87
C PRO A 129 -9.39 -1.25 22.38
N LEU A 130 -10.03 -1.26 21.21
CA LEU A 130 -11.02 -2.29 20.85
C LEU A 130 -10.49 -3.51 20.05
N LEU A 131 -9.20 -3.58 19.73
CA LEU A 131 -8.64 -4.64 18.85
C LEU A 131 -7.45 -5.37 19.47
N GLN A 132 -7.17 -6.60 19.03
CA GLN A 132 -5.92 -7.29 19.32
C GLN A 132 -4.71 -6.48 18.82
N GLU A 133 -3.60 -6.53 19.56
CA GLU A 133 -2.37 -5.78 19.31
C GLU A 133 -1.88 -5.86 17.85
N SER A 134 -1.75 -7.07 17.30
CA SER A 134 -1.29 -7.25 15.92
C SER A 134 -2.25 -6.67 14.87
N ALA A 135 -3.56 -6.66 15.15
CA ALA A 135 -4.54 -6.08 14.23
C ALA A 135 -4.44 -4.56 14.15
N ARG A 136 -4.13 -3.91 15.27
CA ARG A 136 -3.90 -2.46 15.33
C ARG A 136 -2.74 -2.03 14.44
N ILE A 137 -1.61 -2.71 14.55
CA ILE A 137 -0.42 -2.38 13.75
C ILE A 137 -0.74 -2.47 12.26
N CYS A 138 -1.37 -3.57 11.87
CA CYS A 138 -1.70 -3.78 10.47
C CYS A 138 -2.75 -2.79 9.93
N LEU A 139 -3.70 -2.33 10.75
CA LEU A 139 -4.69 -1.32 10.38
C LEU A 139 -4.10 0.10 10.36
N PHE A 140 -3.08 0.39 11.18
CA PHE A 140 -2.34 1.64 11.04
C PHE A 140 -1.58 1.67 9.71
N GLU A 141 -0.80 0.62 9.45
CA GLU A 141 -0.03 0.47 8.20
C GLU A 141 -0.94 0.51 6.97
N SER A 142 -2.05 -0.23 7.02
CA SER A 142 -3.16 -0.18 6.06
C SER A 142 -3.52 1.23 5.66
N ASP A 143 -3.87 2.02 6.66
CA ASP A 143 -4.61 3.25 6.44
C ASP A 143 -3.65 4.36 6.04
N ILE A 144 -2.43 4.39 6.60
CA ILE A 144 -1.42 5.39 6.27
C ILE A 144 -0.62 5.03 5.00
N GLY A 145 -0.18 3.79 4.85
CA GLY A 145 0.73 3.40 3.78
C GLY A 145 0.04 3.08 2.46
N PHE A 146 -1.20 2.60 2.53
CA PHE A 146 -1.90 2.09 1.35
C PHE A 146 -3.15 2.90 1.03
N PHE A 147 -4.07 3.07 2.00
CA PHE A 147 -5.28 3.85 1.77
C PHE A 147 -4.96 5.33 1.50
N ALA A 148 -4.14 5.97 2.34
CA ALA A 148 -3.78 7.38 2.15
C ALA A 148 -3.00 7.61 0.84
N ALA A 149 -2.02 6.75 0.54
CA ALA A 149 -1.26 6.77 -0.71
C ALA A 149 -2.18 6.70 -1.94
N ALA A 150 -3.17 5.81 -1.88
CA ALA A 150 -4.02 5.59 -3.03
C ALA A 150 -5.13 6.64 -3.15
N LEU A 151 -5.59 7.22 -2.04
CA LEU A 151 -6.44 8.41 -2.06
C LEU A 151 -5.67 9.62 -2.64
N ALA A 152 -4.43 9.86 -2.19
CA ALA A 152 -3.60 10.94 -2.73
C ALA A 152 -3.37 10.78 -4.25
N THR A 153 -3.18 9.56 -4.72
CA THR A 153 -3.06 9.28 -6.16
C THR A 153 -4.35 9.60 -6.92
N ALA A 154 -5.51 9.27 -6.34
CA ALA A 154 -6.82 9.58 -6.90
C ALA A 154 -7.08 11.10 -6.93
N GLU A 155 -6.73 11.80 -5.86
CA GLU A 155 -6.92 13.25 -5.68
C GLU A 155 -5.98 14.10 -6.54
N ALA A 156 -4.81 13.59 -6.89
CA ALA A 156 -3.88 14.28 -7.79
C ALA A 156 -4.38 14.39 -9.23
N SER A 157 -5.50 13.72 -9.58
CA SER A 157 -6.20 13.84 -10.86
C SER A 157 -5.29 13.75 -12.09
N PHE A 158 -4.30 12.83 -12.05
CA PHE A 158 -3.39 12.58 -13.17
C PHE A 158 -4.11 12.09 -14.44
N VAL A 159 -5.36 11.64 -14.30
CA VAL A 159 -6.25 11.22 -15.39
C VAL A 159 -7.61 11.89 -15.32
N PRO A 160 -8.32 12.00 -16.45
CA PRO A 160 -9.60 12.68 -16.53
C PRO A 160 -10.68 12.12 -15.61
N LYS A 161 -10.67 10.80 -15.36
CA LYS A 161 -11.67 10.14 -14.51
C LYS A 161 -10.99 9.23 -13.51
N MET A 162 -11.29 9.48 -12.24
CA MET A 162 -10.80 8.77 -11.08
C MET A 162 -11.95 8.31 -10.23
N TYR A 163 -11.78 7.15 -9.61
CA TYR A 163 -12.80 6.56 -8.75
C TYR A 163 -12.11 5.74 -7.67
N VAL A 164 -12.71 5.72 -6.50
CA VAL A 164 -12.18 5.05 -5.32
C VAL A 164 -13.16 3.97 -4.89
N HIS A 165 -12.63 2.81 -4.53
CA HIS A 165 -13.40 1.83 -3.78
C HIS A 165 -12.61 1.29 -2.60
N VAL A 166 -13.34 0.90 -1.56
CA VAL A 166 -12.83 0.30 -0.33
C VAL A 166 -13.43 -1.08 -0.21
N PHE A 167 -12.62 -2.09 -0.46
CA PHE A 167 -13.04 -3.45 -0.20
C PHE A 167 -12.65 -3.87 1.24
N ASP A 168 -13.68 -4.26 1.97
CA ASP A 168 -13.74 -4.56 3.39
C ASP A 168 -14.67 -5.78 3.62
N LEU A 169 -14.63 -6.71 2.68
CA LEU A 169 -15.25 -8.00 2.88
C LEU A 169 -14.25 -8.91 3.60
N GLY A 170 -14.55 -9.25 4.86
CA GLY A 170 -13.61 -9.97 5.71
C GLY A 170 -13.18 -11.32 5.14
N ASN A 171 -11.92 -11.71 5.26
CA ASN A 171 -11.45 -13.00 4.76
C ASN A 171 -11.97 -14.14 5.66
N PRO A 172 -12.80 -15.06 5.14
CA PRO A 172 -13.41 -16.13 5.94
C PRO A 172 -12.46 -17.32 6.15
N PHE A 173 -11.24 -17.30 5.62
CA PHE A 173 -10.26 -18.35 5.76
C PHE A 173 -9.38 -18.16 7.00
N LEU A 174 -8.82 -19.26 7.49
CA LEU A 174 -7.88 -19.20 8.61
C LEU A 174 -6.63 -18.43 8.18
N GLY A 175 -6.19 -17.53 9.04
CA GLY A 175 -5.03 -16.69 8.80
C GLY A 175 -4.29 -16.39 10.10
N PRO A 176 -3.20 -15.62 10.00
CA PRO A 176 -2.38 -15.27 11.15
C PRO A 176 -3.10 -14.40 12.20
N VAL A 177 -4.16 -13.70 11.80
CA VAL A 177 -5.04 -12.98 12.72
C VAL A 177 -6.22 -13.86 13.03
N GLY A 178 -6.35 -14.21 14.32
CA GLY A 178 -7.28 -15.22 14.81
C GLY A 178 -8.77 -14.88 14.61
N GLU A 179 -9.09 -13.63 14.35
CA GLU A 179 -10.46 -13.15 14.11
C GLU A 179 -10.91 -13.41 12.67
N LYS A 180 -11.26 -14.67 12.40
CA LYS A 180 -11.73 -15.14 11.10
C LYS A 180 -12.91 -14.30 10.58
N GLY A 181 -12.78 -13.74 9.38
CA GLY A 181 -13.84 -12.94 8.75
C GLY A 181 -14.06 -11.55 9.36
N ALA A 182 -13.27 -11.12 10.35
CA ALA A 182 -13.39 -9.78 10.93
C ALA A 182 -12.77 -8.70 10.03
N PHE A 183 -11.69 -9.04 9.32
CA PHE A 183 -10.91 -8.11 8.48
C PHE A 183 -10.69 -8.66 7.09
N ALA A 184 -10.68 -7.78 6.09
CA ALA A 184 -10.17 -8.11 4.77
C ALA A 184 -8.64 -8.29 4.84
N THR A 185 -8.11 -9.28 4.11
CA THR A 185 -6.67 -9.56 4.03
C THR A 185 -6.12 -9.18 2.67
N HIS A 186 -4.79 -9.05 2.56
CA HIS A 186 -4.17 -8.29 1.48
C HIS A 186 -4.51 -8.72 0.03
N THR A 187 -4.78 -10.00 -0.19
CA THR A 187 -5.04 -10.52 -1.54
C THR A 187 -6.45 -11.05 -1.71
N PHE A 188 -7.33 -10.82 -0.73
CA PHE A 188 -8.66 -11.45 -0.73
C PHE A 188 -9.58 -10.85 -1.80
N ASP A 189 -9.43 -9.57 -2.10
CA ASP A 189 -10.06 -8.92 -3.24
C ASP A 189 -9.64 -9.58 -4.57
N VAL A 190 -8.35 -9.78 -4.83
CA VAL A 190 -7.87 -10.44 -6.05
C VAL A 190 -8.42 -11.87 -6.18
N VAL A 191 -8.40 -12.63 -5.08
CA VAL A 191 -8.96 -13.99 -5.03
C VAL A 191 -10.46 -13.99 -5.32
N THR A 192 -11.20 -13.04 -4.76
CA THR A 192 -12.65 -12.91 -5.00
C THR A 192 -12.97 -12.29 -6.36
N LEU A 193 -12.07 -11.53 -6.98
CA LEU A 193 -12.30 -10.91 -8.30
C LEU A 193 -12.18 -11.95 -9.41
N LEU A 194 -11.06 -12.68 -9.42
CA LEU A 194 -10.73 -13.62 -10.49
C LEU A 194 -11.61 -14.87 -10.45
N GLY A 195 -12.20 -15.16 -9.29
CA GLY A 195 -12.79 -16.45 -9.03
C GLY A 195 -11.70 -17.51 -8.91
N GLY A 196 -11.81 -18.34 -7.88
CA GLY A 196 -10.74 -19.27 -7.53
C GLY A 196 -11.26 -20.63 -7.10
N VAL A 197 -10.30 -21.50 -6.80
CA VAL A 197 -10.45 -22.89 -6.32
C VAL A 197 -11.35 -22.99 -5.06
N HIS A 198 -11.68 -21.86 -4.43
CA HIS A 198 -12.37 -21.80 -3.15
C HIS A 198 -13.73 -21.08 -3.17
N GLU A 199 -14.29 -20.72 -4.33
CA GLU A 199 -15.62 -20.07 -4.35
C GLU A 199 -16.70 -20.92 -3.67
N HIS A 200 -16.66 -22.23 -3.87
CA HIS A 200 -17.60 -23.18 -3.26
C HIS A 200 -17.44 -23.33 -1.74
N VAL A 201 -16.33 -22.87 -1.16
CA VAL A 201 -16.11 -22.86 0.31
C VAL A 201 -16.26 -21.48 0.93
N LEU A 202 -16.63 -20.46 0.14
CA LEU A 202 -17.02 -19.17 0.71
C LEU A 202 -18.36 -19.33 1.46
N PRO A 203 -18.55 -18.63 2.59
CA PRO A 203 -19.86 -18.61 3.25
C PRO A 203 -20.93 -18.12 2.27
N GLU A 204 -22.11 -18.73 2.27
CA GLU A 204 -23.18 -18.44 1.30
C GLU A 204 -23.50 -16.94 1.16
N ARG A 205 -23.45 -16.21 2.29
CA ARG A 205 -23.65 -14.75 2.34
C ARG A 205 -22.67 -13.93 1.50
N TYR A 206 -21.50 -14.46 1.14
CA TYR A 206 -20.49 -13.77 0.34
C TYR A 206 -20.86 -13.76 -1.15
N GLY A 207 -21.58 -14.79 -1.62
CA GLY A 207 -21.90 -14.96 -3.03
C GLY A 207 -22.56 -13.73 -3.66
N PRO A 208 -23.64 -13.18 -3.08
CA PRO A 208 -24.27 -11.96 -3.58
C PRO A 208 -23.34 -10.74 -3.60
N VAL A 209 -22.54 -10.54 -2.54
CA VAL A 209 -21.61 -9.40 -2.42
C VAL A 209 -20.50 -9.49 -3.47
N VAL A 210 -19.87 -10.65 -3.62
CA VAL A 210 -18.80 -10.88 -4.59
C VAL A 210 -19.32 -10.74 -6.01
N ARG A 211 -20.52 -11.27 -6.31
CA ARG A 211 -21.14 -11.09 -7.62
C ARG A 211 -21.39 -9.63 -7.95
N ALA A 212 -22.03 -8.88 -7.04
CA ALA A 212 -22.27 -7.45 -7.23
C ALA A 212 -20.96 -6.65 -7.37
N TRP A 213 -19.92 -7.03 -6.63
CA TRP A 213 -18.65 -6.32 -6.69
C TRP A 213 -17.90 -6.54 -8.01
N ARG A 214 -18.02 -7.73 -8.62
CA ARG A 214 -17.40 -8.05 -9.92
C ARG A 214 -17.89 -7.17 -11.07
N ASP A 215 -18.98 -6.42 -10.89
CA ASP A 215 -19.41 -5.38 -11.83
C ASP A 215 -18.30 -4.32 -12.05
N VAL A 216 -17.31 -4.21 -11.16
CA VAL A 216 -16.11 -3.40 -11.39
C VAL A 216 -15.36 -3.81 -12.68
N LEU A 217 -15.49 -5.05 -13.15
CA LEU A 217 -14.90 -5.50 -14.41
C LEU A 217 -15.59 -4.87 -15.63
N GLU A 218 -16.83 -4.42 -15.50
CA GLU A 218 -17.53 -3.69 -16.58
C GLU A 218 -16.85 -2.34 -16.87
N PHE A 219 -16.15 -1.75 -15.91
CA PHE A 219 -15.29 -0.59 -16.15
C PHE A 219 -14.23 -0.92 -17.19
N VAL A 220 -13.50 -2.03 -17.02
CA VAL A 220 -12.45 -2.42 -17.96
C VAL A 220 -13.06 -2.82 -19.31
N GLY A 221 -14.07 -3.69 -19.28
CA GLY A 221 -14.66 -4.28 -20.48
C GLY A 221 -15.39 -3.27 -21.37
N VAL A 222 -16.29 -2.47 -20.80
CA VAL A 222 -17.18 -1.58 -21.56
C VAL A 222 -17.07 -0.11 -21.16
N GLY A 223 -16.33 0.21 -20.09
CA GLY A 223 -16.17 1.59 -19.63
C GLY A 223 -17.30 2.08 -18.76
N LYS A 224 -18.13 1.18 -18.21
CA LYS A 224 -19.17 1.54 -17.26
C LYS A 224 -18.51 1.99 -15.95
N SER A 225 -18.78 3.21 -15.54
CA SER A 225 -18.35 3.72 -14.24
C SER A 225 -18.99 2.87 -13.11
N PRO A 226 -18.21 2.34 -12.16
CA PRO A 226 -18.72 1.58 -11.03
C PRO A 226 -19.28 2.48 -9.91
N CYS A 227 -19.00 3.78 -9.93
CA CYS A 227 -19.61 4.79 -9.05
C CYS A 227 -19.46 6.19 -9.62
N ALA A 228 -19.94 7.18 -8.87
CA ALA A 228 -19.62 8.58 -9.10
C ALA A 228 -18.11 8.81 -9.17
N GLU A 229 -17.69 9.69 -10.07
CA GLU A 229 -16.31 10.15 -10.20
C GLU A 229 -15.87 10.85 -8.91
N LEU A 230 -14.64 10.61 -8.49
CA LEU A 230 -14.04 11.30 -7.37
C LEU A 230 -13.79 12.76 -7.78
N SER A 231 -14.58 13.67 -7.23
CA SER A 231 -14.34 15.11 -7.33
C SER A 231 -13.06 15.48 -6.59
N THR A 232 -12.32 16.44 -7.16
CA THR A 232 -11.21 17.08 -6.44
C THR A 232 -11.74 17.87 -5.26
N ARG A 233 -10.87 18.09 -4.27
CA ARG A 233 -11.17 18.82 -3.02
C ARG A 233 -11.77 20.22 -3.25
N ASP A 234 -11.51 20.82 -4.41
CA ASP A 234 -11.98 22.17 -4.78
C ASP A 234 -13.23 22.17 -5.68
N GLY A 235 -13.72 20.99 -6.09
CA GLY A 235 -14.73 20.82 -7.14
C GLY A 235 -16.20 20.92 -6.72
N GLY A 236 -16.50 21.33 -5.48
CA GLY A 236 -17.87 21.56 -4.97
C GLY A 236 -18.78 20.32 -4.83
N GLY A 237 -18.51 19.23 -5.55
CA GLY A 237 -19.12 17.91 -5.33
C GLY A 237 -18.39 17.19 -4.19
N GLY A 238 -19.11 16.65 -3.22
CA GLY A 238 -18.49 15.84 -2.16
C GLY A 238 -17.76 14.61 -2.70
N ARG A 239 -16.74 14.14 -1.98
CA ARG A 239 -15.97 12.94 -2.35
C ARG A 239 -16.84 11.70 -2.20
N LYS A 240 -16.89 10.85 -3.24
CA LYS A 240 -17.70 9.64 -3.30
C LYS A 240 -16.94 8.44 -3.82
N GLY A 241 -17.40 7.25 -3.44
CA GLY A 241 -17.07 6.02 -4.14
C GLY A 241 -17.61 4.80 -3.42
N VAL A 242 -17.02 3.62 -3.64
CA VAL A 242 -17.71 2.35 -3.30
C VAL A 242 -17.12 1.71 -2.05
N VAL A 243 -17.96 1.22 -1.14
CA VAL A 243 -17.55 0.28 -0.09
C VAL A 243 -18.11 -1.10 -0.41
N VAL A 244 -17.27 -2.12 -0.28
CA VAL A 244 -17.63 -3.54 -0.43
C VAL A 244 -17.43 -4.22 0.91
N ASN A 245 -18.49 -4.57 1.61
CA ASN A 245 -18.36 -5.21 2.92
C ASN A 245 -19.47 -6.24 3.13
N ARG A 246 -19.64 -6.71 4.38
CA ARG A 246 -20.69 -7.69 4.73
C ARG A 246 -22.12 -7.22 4.42
N GLU A 247 -22.34 -5.92 4.28
CA GLU A 247 -23.65 -5.32 3.97
C GLU A 247 -23.90 -5.23 2.45
N GLY A 248 -22.89 -5.55 1.63
CA GLY A 248 -22.98 -5.49 0.18
C GLY A 248 -22.02 -4.50 -0.45
N VAL A 249 -22.36 -4.08 -1.67
CA VAL A 249 -21.64 -3.07 -2.47
C VAL A 249 -22.47 -1.81 -2.47
N ARG A 250 -21.92 -0.70 -1.95
CA ARG A 250 -22.66 0.56 -1.81
C ARG A 250 -21.79 1.73 -2.20
N GLU A 251 -22.37 2.68 -2.94
CA GLU A 251 -21.78 4.00 -3.05
C GLU A 251 -21.96 4.73 -1.70
N VAL A 252 -20.89 5.36 -1.24
CA VAL A 252 -20.82 6.14 -0.01
C VAL A 252 -20.13 7.47 -0.30
N ASP A 253 -20.37 8.44 0.57
CA ASP A 253 -19.59 9.67 0.63
C ASP A 253 -18.31 9.49 1.43
N GLU A 254 -17.59 10.59 1.62
CA GLU A 254 -16.35 10.62 2.35
C GLU A 254 -16.49 10.13 3.80
N GLU A 255 -17.56 10.56 4.46
CA GLU A 255 -17.86 10.15 5.82
C GLU A 255 -18.08 8.64 5.88
N GLY A 256 -18.71 8.04 4.87
CA GLY A 256 -18.93 6.60 4.80
C GLY A 256 -17.65 5.76 4.80
N TRP A 257 -16.56 6.20 4.14
CA TRP A 257 -15.30 5.45 4.17
C TRP A 257 -14.29 5.93 5.22
N LEU A 258 -14.34 7.20 5.67
CA LEU A 258 -13.47 7.70 6.75
C LEU A 258 -14.02 7.39 8.14
N GLY A 259 -15.35 7.44 8.27
CA GLY A 259 -16.13 7.18 9.47
C GLY A 259 -16.32 5.69 9.77
N SER A 260 -16.10 4.81 8.79
CA SER A 260 -16.10 3.35 9.02
C SER A 260 -15.10 2.95 10.11
N ASP A 261 -15.38 1.83 10.79
CA ASP A 261 -14.61 1.33 11.93
C ASP A 261 -14.43 2.33 13.08
N GLY A 262 -15.49 3.08 13.38
CA GLY A 262 -15.47 4.06 14.45
C GLY A 262 -14.56 5.26 14.16
N GLY A 263 -14.46 5.69 12.90
CA GLY A 263 -13.74 6.91 12.51
C GLY A 263 -12.23 6.79 12.47
N ARG A 264 -11.70 5.57 12.43
CA ARG A 264 -10.26 5.27 12.53
C ARG A 264 -9.42 6.06 11.51
N ARG A 265 -9.81 6.01 10.23
CA ARG A 265 -9.09 6.68 9.14
C ARG A 265 -9.16 8.20 9.29
N GLY A 266 -10.34 8.72 9.67
CA GLY A 266 -10.53 10.14 9.97
C GLY A 266 -9.56 10.64 11.03
N ARG A 267 -9.51 9.97 12.20
CA ARG A 267 -8.57 10.31 13.28
C ARG A 267 -7.11 10.22 12.86
N LEU A 268 -6.73 9.19 12.11
CA LEU A 268 -5.37 9.05 11.62
C LEU A 268 -4.99 10.19 10.66
N PHE A 269 -5.94 10.66 9.85
CA PHE A 269 -5.72 11.79 8.95
C PHE A 269 -5.74 13.15 9.67
N GLU A 270 -6.48 13.28 10.78
CA GLU A 270 -6.36 14.41 11.71
C GLU A 270 -4.97 14.44 12.34
N LEU A 271 -4.52 13.33 12.91
CA LEU A 271 -3.18 13.22 13.49
C LEU A 271 -2.09 13.55 12.46
N ALA A 272 -2.21 13.03 11.23
CA ALA A 272 -1.27 13.36 10.16
C ALA A 272 -1.20 14.88 9.92
N ARG A 273 -2.35 15.56 9.90
CA ARG A 273 -2.38 17.03 9.74
C ARG A 273 -1.73 17.74 10.92
N ASP A 274 -1.92 17.27 12.14
CA ASP A 274 -1.29 17.86 13.33
C ASP A 274 0.23 17.65 13.35
N VAL A 275 0.72 16.53 12.81
CA VAL A 275 2.15 16.22 12.73
C VAL A 275 2.87 17.15 11.76
N LYS A 276 2.37 17.28 10.51
CA LYS A 276 3.04 18.10 9.48
C LYS A 276 2.12 18.56 8.36
N SER A 277 0.90 19.00 8.68
CA SER A 277 -0.11 19.46 7.72
C SER A 277 -0.26 18.49 6.53
N ASP A 278 0.05 18.94 5.31
CA ASP A 278 -0.12 18.12 4.10
C ASP A 278 0.92 17.01 3.97
N GLU A 279 2.09 17.17 4.58
CA GLU A 279 3.21 16.21 4.54
C GLU A 279 3.12 15.18 5.67
N GLY A 280 2.24 15.35 6.66
CA GLY A 280 2.26 14.49 7.84
C GLY A 280 1.84 13.06 7.56
N ARG A 281 1.14 12.80 6.45
CA ARG A 281 0.88 11.42 5.98
C ARG A 281 2.18 10.70 5.60
N ASP A 282 3.09 11.40 4.92
CA ASP A 282 4.39 10.86 4.54
C ASP A 282 5.29 10.67 5.76
N VAL A 283 5.23 11.60 6.73
CA VAL A 283 5.94 11.45 8.02
C VAL A 283 5.45 10.20 8.76
N LEU A 284 4.15 10.03 8.94
CA LEU A 284 3.59 8.86 9.62
C LEU A 284 3.89 7.55 8.86
N TRP A 285 3.95 7.59 7.52
CA TRP A 285 4.28 6.42 6.73
C TRP A 285 5.77 6.07 6.75
N VAL A 286 6.64 7.00 6.33
CA VAL A 286 8.07 6.74 6.12
C VAL A 286 8.84 6.75 7.44
N GLU A 287 8.67 7.80 8.24
CA GLU A 287 9.48 8.05 9.44
C GLU A 287 8.98 7.29 10.67
N VAL A 288 7.67 6.99 10.73
CA VAL A 288 7.08 6.21 11.83
C VAL A 288 6.88 4.76 11.40
N CYS A 289 5.97 4.48 10.46
CA CYS A 289 5.57 3.11 10.13
C CYS A 289 6.70 2.29 9.46
N ARG A 290 7.32 2.78 8.38
CA ARG A 290 8.39 2.03 7.69
C ARG A 290 9.64 1.95 8.52
N ARG A 291 10.06 3.04 9.18
CA ARG A 291 11.21 3.01 10.11
C ARG A 291 11.02 1.94 11.17
N PHE A 292 9.82 1.87 11.77
CA PHE A 292 9.47 0.86 12.74
C PHE A 292 9.54 -0.56 12.16
N LEU A 293 8.89 -0.79 11.02
CA LEU A 293 8.83 -2.09 10.35
C LEU A 293 10.20 -2.58 9.86
N MET A 294 11.04 -1.68 9.36
CA MET A 294 12.30 -2.01 8.70
C MET A 294 13.51 -2.03 9.64
N LYS A 295 13.60 -1.08 10.58
CA LYS A 295 14.81 -0.90 11.41
C LYS A 295 14.69 -1.49 12.81
N GLY A 296 13.49 -1.76 13.32
CA GLY A 296 13.32 -2.27 14.69
C GLY A 296 14.11 -1.44 15.70
N GLU A 297 13.94 -0.11 15.68
CA GLU A 297 14.63 0.78 16.62
C GLU A 297 13.73 1.05 17.83
N SER A 298 14.19 0.65 19.02
CA SER A 298 13.62 1.05 20.30
C SER A 298 14.13 2.44 20.64
N GLU A 299 13.31 3.26 21.30
CA GLU A 299 13.43 4.69 21.68
C GLU A 299 14.81 5.24 22.15
N ARG A 300 15.88 4.44 22.23
CA ARG A 300 17.21 4.89 22.70
C ARG A 300 18.05 5.68 21.70
N SER A 301 17.59 5.90 20.46
CA SER A 301 18.35 6.65 19.45
C SER A 301 17.83 8.07 19.18
N VAL A 302 16.80 8.52 19.92
CA VAL A 302 16.28 9.89 19.84
C VAL A 302 16.21 10.49 21.25
N MET A 303 17.39 10.69 21.85
CA MET A 303 17.66 11.71 22.87
C MET A 303 19.09 12.23 22.68
#